data_AF-A0A3A2ZFD5-F1
#
_entry.id   AF-A0A3A2ZFD5-F1
#
_cell.length_a   1.000
_cell.length_b   1.000
_cell.length_c   1.000
_cell.angle_alpha   90.00
_cell.angle_beta   90.00
_cell.angle_gamma   90.00
#
_symmetry.space_group_name_H-M   'P 1'
#
loop_
_entity.id
_entity.type
_entity.pdbx_description
1 polymer ?
#
loop_
_entity_poly.entity_id
_entity_poly.type
_entity_poly.pdbx_seq_one_letter_code
_entity_poly.pdbx_strand_id
1 'polypeptide(L)'
;MFDDTEPVKDSNVSASDTLAVFELESSPTDYSIANPDEVYEPNETPGFDSPKAERMLIPVYQRGWVAKSFNKSKERKIFGPPTFIVVKQEEAFDFDSILKKLL
;
A
#
# COMPACT_ATOMS: atom_id res chain seq x y z
N MET A 1 -14.18 -15.11 -10.37
CA MET A 1 -13.68 -14.54 -9.11
C MET A 1 -12.25 -15.03 -9.00
N PHE A 2 -11.29 -14.18 -9.40
CA PHE A 2 -9.85 -14.46 -9.54
C PHE A 2 -9.52 -15.74 -10.34
N ASP A 3 -9.62 -15.67 -11.67
CA ASP A 3 -9.19 -16.78 -12.56
C ASP A 3 -7.65 -16.83 -12.71
N ASP A 4 -6.93 -15.75 -12.39
CA ASP A 4 -5.46 -15.69 -12.42
C ASP A 4 -4.86 -16.18 -11.10
N THR A 5 -4.80 -17.51 -10.95
CA THR A 5 -4.09 -18.16 -9.83
C THR A 5 -2.60 -18.38 -10.08
N GLU A 6 -2.11 -18.02 -11.26
CA GLU A 6 -0.72 -18.23 -11.68
C GLU A 6 0.30 -17.42 -10.85
N PRO A 7 0.15 -16.09 -10.62
CA PRO A 7 1.18 -15.33 -9.88
C PRO A 7 1.29 -15.71 -8.40
N VAL A 8 0.24 -16.29 -7.80
CA VAL A 8 0.24 -16.76 -6.41
C VAL A 8 1.04 -18.06 -6.25
N LYS A 9 1.22 -18.84 -7.33
CA LYS A 9 1.97 -20.10 -7.27
C LYS A 9 3.49 -19.91 -7.34
N ASP A 10 3.96 -18.85 -8.00
CA ASP A 10 5.39 -18.56 -8.15
C ASP A 10 5.97 -17.72 -6.99
N SER A 11 5.10 -17.10 -6.20
CA SER A 11 5.50 -16.57 -4.90
C SER A 11 5.63 -17.74 -3.92
N ASN A 12 6.78 -17.86 -3.23
CA ASN A 12 7.06 -18.91 -2.22
C ASN A 12 6.15 -18.77 -0.96
N VAL A 13 4.84 -18.74 -1.16
CA VAL A 13 3.83 -18.59 -0.11
C VAL A 13 3.74 -19.91 0.64
N SER A 14 4.10 -19.88 1.92
CA SER A 14 3.98 -21.01 2.84
C SER A 14 2.54 -21.13 3.36
N ALA A 15 2.14 -22.32 3.81
CA ALA A 15 0.88 -22.53 4.51
C ALA A 15 0.75 -21.72 5.82
N SER A 16 1.86 -21.18 6.33
CA SER A 16 1.89 -20.26 7.47
C SER A 16 1.60 -18.80 7.12
N ASP A 17 1.59 -18.46 5.83
CA ASP A 17 1.48 -17.07 5.39
C ASP A 17 0.02 -16.63 5.41
N THR A 18 -0.20 -15.36 5.74
CA THR A 18 -1.54 -14.78 5.81
C THR A 18 -1.80 -14.01 4.53
N LEU A 19 -2.79 -14.46 3.75
CA LEU A 19 -3.27 -13.71 2.60
C LEU A 19 -4.05 -12.48 3.09
N ALA A 20 -3.64 -11.30 2.65
CA ALA A 20 -4.35 -10.06 2.87
C ALA A 20 -4.79 -9.49 1.52
N VAL A 21 -6.10 -9.23 1.39
CA VAL A 21 -6.70 -8.65 0.19
C VAL A 21 -7.30 -7.31 0.58
N PHE A 22 -6.96 -6.26 -0.17
CA PHE A 22 -7.43 -4.91 0.06
C PHE A 22 -8.23 -4.45 -1.17
N GLU A 23 -9.45 -4.00 -0.93
CA GLU A 23 -10.24 -3.33 -1.95
C GLU A 23 -9.80 -1.86 -2.04
N LEU A 24 -9.57 -1.39 -3.26
CA LEU A 24 -9.16 -0.02 -3.54
C LEU A 24 -10.31 0.76 -4.17
N GLU A 25 -10.38 2.06 -3.90
CA GLU A 25 -11.38 2.96 -4.50
C GLU A 25 -11.26 3.03 -6.03
N SER A 26 -10.05 2.89 -6.55
CA SER A 26 -9.77 2.88 -7.98
C SER A 26 -8.45 2.17 -8.29
N SER A 27 -8.26 1.77 -9.56
CA SER A 27 -7.01 1.19 -10.01
C SER A 27 -5.90 2.26 -10.06
N PRO A 28 -4.72 2.01 -9.44
CA PRO A 28 -3.55 2.88 -9.56
C PRO A 28 -3.04 2.94 -11.01
N THR A 29 -2.43 4.06 -11.41
CA THR A 29 -1.95 4.25 -12.80
C THR A 29 -0.71 3.43 -13.14
N ASP A 30 0.11 3.08 -12.14
CA ASP A 30 1.32 2.28 -12.34
C ASP A 30 1.07 0.76 -12.25
N TYR A 31 -0.20 0.35 -12.18
CA TYR A 31 -0.57 -1.06 -12.18
C TYR A 31 -0.74 -1.58 -13.61
N SER A 32 0.20 -2.42 -14.07
CA SER A 32 0.05 -3.16 -15.34
C SER A 32 -0.49 -4.57 -15.04
N ILE A 33 -1.67 -4.90 -15.59
CA ILE A 33 -2.21 -6.29 -15.55
C ILE A 33 -1.43 -7.19 -16.53
N ALA A 34 -0.76 -6.58 -17.51
CA ALA A 34 -0.22 -7.28 -18.67
C ALA A 34 1.02 -8.13 -18.36
N ASN A 35 1.81 -7.80 -17.33
CA ASN A 35 3.06 -8.50 -17.02
C ASN A 35 3.21 -8.70 -15.50
N PRO A 36 2.73 -9.81 -14.92
CA PRO A 36 2.95 -10.12 -13.51
C PRO A 36 4.43 -10.22 -13.14
N ASP A 37 5.31 -10.52 -14.10
CA ASP A 37 6.77 -10.54 -13.92
C ASP A 37 7.38 -9.14 -13.72
N GLU A 38 6.77 -8.08 -14.28
CA GLU A 38 7.22 -6.69 -14.10
C GLU A 38 6.88 -6.14 -12.70
N VAL A 39 6.04 -6.82 -11.93
CA VAL A 39 5.75 -6.45 -10.52
C VAL A 39 6.98 -6.65 -9.63
N TYR A 40 7.88 -7.56 -10.01
CA TYR A 40 9.10 -7.88 -9.28
C TYR A 40 10.34 -7.14 -9.79
N GLU A 41 10.26 -6.50 -10.96
CA GLU A 41 11.31 -5.60 -11.40
C GLU A 41 11.22 -4.28 -10.60
N PRO A 42 12.35 -3.68 -10.20
CA PRO A 42 12.35 -2.38 -9.56
C PRO A 42 11.82 -1.33 -10.55
N ASN A 43 10.51 -1.10 -10.51
CA ASN A 43 9.88 -0.05 -11.27
C ASN A 43 10.44 1.29 -10.82
N GLU A 44 10.96 2.07 -11.77
CA GLU A 44 11.45 3.41 -11.52
C GLU A 44 10.25 4.25 -11.06
N THR A 45 10.27 4.71 -9.80
CA THR A 45 9.18 5.51 -9.25
C THR A 45 8.97 6.73 -10.16
N PRO A 46 7.79 6.86 -10.79
CA PRO A 46 7.56 7.97 -11.69
C PRO A 46 7.64 9.29 -10.92
N GLY A 47 8.21 10.31 -11.55
CA GLY A 47 8.18 11.66 -11.02
C GLY A 47 6.73 12.11 -10.82
N PHE A 48 6.51 13.01 -9.86
CA PHE A 48 5.18 13.48 -9.47
C PHE A 48 4.37 14.10 -10.62
N ASP A 49 5.06 14.68 -11.60
CA ASP A 49 4.45 15.31 -12.79
C ASP A 49 4.17 14.32 -13.94
N SER A 50 4.51 13.04 -13.75
CA SER A 50 4.28 12.01 -14.75
C SER A 50 2.80 11.62 -14.79
N PRO A 51 2.23 11.36 -15.99
CA PRO A 51 0.90 10.74 -16.11
C PRO A 51 0.78 9.40 -15.38
N LYS A 52 1.90 8.70 -15.16
CA LYS A 52 1.93 7.46 -14.36
C LYS A 52 1.66 7.69 -12.87
N ALA A 53 1.82 8.92 -12.39
CA ALA A 53 1.53 9.34 -11.02
C ALA A 53 0.13 9.98 -10.84
N GLU A 54 -0.76 9.88 -11.84
CA GLU A 54 -2.13 10.44 -11.74
C GLU A 54 -2.88 9.88 -10.53
N ARG A 55 -2.74 8.57 -10.27
CA ARG A 55 -3.33 7.83 -9.14
C ARG A 55 -2.27 6.97 -8.46
N MET A 56 -1.85 7.41 -7.29
CA MET A 56 -0.81 6.75 -6.50
C MET A 56 -1.43 5.88 -5.40
N LEU A 57 -0.94 4.66 -5.27
CA LEU A 57 -1.27 3.77 -4.16
C LEU A 57 -0.36 4.07 -2.97
N ILE A 58 -0.94 4.49 -1.84
CA ILE A 58 -0.18 4.89 -0.65
C ILE A 58 -0.50 3.94 0.52
N PRO A 59 0.50 3.25 1.09
CA PRO A 59 0.32 2.47 2.30
C PRO A 59 0.26 3.40 3.53
N VAL A 60 -0.75 3.17 4.37
CA VAL A 60 -1.01 3.92 5.60
C VAL A 60 -0.77 3.00 6.79
N TYR A 61 0.22 3.37 7.61
CA TYR A 61 0.60 2.60 8.79
C TYR A 61 0.03 3.23 10.05
N GLN A 62 -0.66 2.42 10.84
CA GLN A 62 -1.16 2.83 12.14
C GLN A 62 -0.02 2.85 13.15
N ARG A 63 0.15 3.97 13.86
CA ARG A 63 1.22 4.14 14.84
C ARG A 63 0.64 4.44 16.22
N GLY A 64 0.94 3.56 17.18
CA GLY A 64 0.41 3.62 18.53
C GLY A 64 1.51 3.78 19.57
N TRP A 65 1.16 4.37 20.72
CA TRP A 65 2.04 4.35 21.89
C TRP A 65 1.97 2.99 22.56
N VAL A 66 3.06 2.23 22.52
CA VAL A 66 3.15 0.95 23.21
C VAL A 66 3.94 1.16 24.50
N ALA A 67 3.39 0.70 25.62
CA ALA A 67 4.09 0.71 26.89
C ALA A 67 5.25 -0.29 26.84
N LYS A 68 6.49 0.16 27.06
CA LYS A 68 7.62 -0.76 27.26
C LYS A 68 7.45 -1.43 28.62
N SER A 69 7.41 -2.76 28.62
CA SER A 69 7.18 -3.58 29.82
C SER A 69 8.19 -3.34 30.96
N PHE A 70 9.32 -2.70 30.69
CA PHE A 70 10.41 -2.51 31.67
C PHE A 70 10.88 -1.05 31.87
N ASN A 71 10.46 -0.08 31.04
CA ASN A 71 10.88 1.32 31.17
C ASN A 71 9.69 2.26 30.92
N LYS A 72 9.54 3.28 31.76
CA LYS A 72 8.49 4.34 31.65
C LYS A 72 8.55 5.19 30.37
N SER A 73 9.43 4.86 29.41
CA SER A 73 9.50 5.50 28.11
C SER A 73 8.44 4.90 27.18
N LYS A 74 7.51 5.73 26.72
CA LYS A 74 6.56 5.36 25.69
C LYS A 74 7.28 5.42 24.34
N GLU A 75 7.16 4.37 23.53
CA GLU A 75 7.70 4.34 22.17
C GLU A 75 6.53 4.25 21.18
N ARG A 76 6.61 5.01 20.08
CA ARG A 76 5.61 4.94 19.03
C ARG A 76 5.98 3.81 18.06
N LYS A 77 5.25 2.71 18.11
CA LYS A 77 5.44 1.55 17.22
C LYS A 77 4.31 1.44 16.20
N ILE A 78 4.65 0.94 15.01
CA ILE A 78 3.65 0.54 14.01
C ILE A 78 2.97 -0.73 14.51
N PHE A 79 1.67 -0.86 14.28
CA PHE A 79 0.90 -2.05 14.63
C PHE A 79 -0.22 -2.31 13.62
N GLY A 80 -0.64 -3.57 13.55
CA GLY A 80 -1.69 -4.01 12.61
C GLY A 80 -1.22 -4.08 11.15
N PRO A 81 -2.07 -4.60 10.26
CA PRO A 81 -1.84 -4.53 8.82
C PRO A 81 -1.92 -3.07 8.33
N PRO A 82 -1.18 -2.71 7.26
CA PRO A 82 -1.36 -1.42 6.61
C PRO A 82 -2.76 -1.33 6.00
N THR A 83 -3.28 -0.12 5.89
CA THR A 83 -4.39 0.19 4.98
C THR A 83 -3.83 0.86 3.74
N PHE A 84 -4.57 0.87 2.64
CA PHE A 84 -4.14 1.49 1.39
C PHE A 84 -5.16 2.54 0.97
N ILE A 85 -4.66 3.69 0.54
CA ILE A 85 -5.47 4.76 -0.05
C ILE A 85 -4.96 5.06 -1.44
N VAL A 86 -5.86 5.49 -2.33
CA VAL A 86 -5.48 6.00 -3.65
C VAL A 86 -5.52 7.51 -3.61
N VAL A 87 -4.41 8.16 -3.91
CA VAL A 87 -4.26 9.61 -3.89
C VAL A 87 -4.06 10.10 -5.31
N LYS A 88 -4.86 11.09 -5.73
CA LYS A 88 -4.64 11.74 -7.02
C LYS A 88 -3.50 12.74 -6.94
N GLN A 89 -2.81 12.97 -8.06
CA GLN A 89 -1.75 13.98 -8.15
C GLN A 89 -2.17 15.35 -7.60
N GLU A 90 -3.39 15.80 -7.94
CA GLU A 90 -3.97 17.08 -7.49
C GLU A 90 -4.23 17.13 -5.97
N GLU A 91 -4.53 15.98 -5.37
CA GLU A 91 -4.85 15.86 -3.93
C GLU A 91 -3.58 15.71 -3.08
N ALA A 92 -2.45 15.33 -3.68
CA ALA A 92 -1.25 14.93 -2.96
C ALA A 92 -0.61 16.04 -2.11
N PHE A 93 -0.86 17.30 -2.48
CA PHE A 93 -0.39 18.48 -1.75
C PHE A 93 -1.47 19.12 -0.88
N ASP A 94 -2.70 18.60 -0.90
CA ASP A 94 -3.82 19.09 -0.10
C ASP A 94 -4.05 18.20 1.13
N PHE A 95 -3.68 18.72 2.29
CA PHE A 95 -3.82 18.03 3.56
C PHE A 95 -5.27 17.65 3.87
N ASP A 96 -6.23 18.54 3.59
CA ASP A 96 -7.64 18.29 3.94
C ASP A 96 -8.24 17.17 3.07
N SER A 97 -7.86 17.11 1.80
CA SER A 97 -8.25 16.03 0.90
C SER A 97 -7.67 14.68 1.33
N ILE A 98 -6.40 14.64 1.76
CA ILE A 98 -5.79 13.43 2.31
C ILE A 98 -6.44 13.02 3.62
N LEU A 99 -6.69 13.97 4.53
CA LEU A 99 -7.28 13.68 5.84
C LEU A 99 -8.68 13.07 5.73
N LYS A 100 -9.50 13.53 4.79
CA LYS A 100 -10.83 12.95 4.52
C LYS A 100 -10.79 11.49 4.06
N LYS A 101 -9.67 11.03 3.49
CA LYS A 101 -9.47 9.62 3.11
C LYS A 101 -8.97 8.75 4.26
N LEU A 102 -8.47 9.38 5.33
CA LEU A 102 -7.92 8.69 6.50
C LEU A 102 -8.91 8.54 7.67
N LEU A 103 -9.95 9.37 7.72
CA LEU A 103 -10.99 9.42 8.77
C LEU A 103 -12.27 8.73 8.30
#